data_AF-A0A077ZHX2-F1
#
_entry.id   AF-A0A077ZHX2-F1
#
_cell.length_a   1.000
_cell.length_b   1.000
_cell.length_c   1.000
_cell.angle_alpha   90.00
_cell.angle_beta   90.00
_cell.angle_gamma   90.00
#
_symmetry.space_group_name_H-M   'P 1'
#
loop_
_entity.id
_entity.type
_entity.pdbx_description
1 polymer ?
#
loop_
_entity_poly.entity_id
_entity_poly.type
_entity_poly.pdbx_seq_one_letter_code
_entity_poly.pdbx_strand_id
1 'polypeptide(L)'
;MLYLTSTVTLIVKFVIPAIGTMSCSNRFRRRNDDDDDEDYLRGAKTASDVQRLRLEKLLENIDKPVKIPEVQPEWKPEPPPEFVRNVVGSSAGAGSGEYHIYRNIRKKESERLQYIEQQALKVGVIDGERSMDRFFVAEETFEGIRRKDRSAKAISRRKNVKEAC
;
A
#
# COMPACT_ATOMS: atom_id res chain seq x y z
N MET A 1 25.95 28.95 12.15
CA MET A 1 24.82 28.01 12.40
C MET A 1 23.84 27.87 11.22
N LEU A 2 23.97 28.63 10.12
CA LEU A 2 22.97 28.65 9.04
C LEU A 2 23.17 27.61 7.91
N TYR A 3 24.21 26.77 7.95
CA TYR A 3 24.54 25.85 6.86
C TYR A 3 24.00 24.41 7.03
N LEU A 4 23.54 24.03 8.23
CA LEU A 4 23.06 22.66 8.48
C LEU A 4 21.58 22.44 8.11
N THR A 5 20.75 23.49 8.02
CA THR A 5 19.33 23.34 7.63
C THR A 5 19.15 23.21 6.12
N SER A 6 20.04 23.82 5.32
CA SER A 6 19.95 23.77 3.85
C SER A 6 20.26 22.40 3.28
N THR A 7 21.27 21.70 3.81
CA THR A 7 21.71 20.39 3.33
C THR A 7 20.69 19.28 3.59
N VAL A 8 20.04 19.29 4.76
CA VAL A 8 18.97 18.32 5.09
C VAL A 8 17.76 18.49 4.17
N THR A 9 17.41 19.73 3.83
CA THR A 9 16.28 20.03 2.93
C THR A 9 16.56 19.61 1.48
N LEU A 10 17.82 19.68 1.03
CA LEU A 10 18.24 19.22 -0.30
C LEU A 10 18.16 17.70 -0.44
N ILE A 11 18.51 16.94 0.61
CA ILE A 11 18.47 15.48 0.58
C ILE A 11 17.02 14.97 0.49
N VAL A 12 16.07 15.54 1.24
CA VAL A 12 14.67 15.12 1.19
C VAL A 12 14.01 15.44 -0.16
N LYS A 13 14.43 16.52 -0.84
CA LYS A 13 13.90 16.90 -2.17
C LYS A 13 14.49 16.10 -3.34
N PHE A 14 15.63 15.43 -3.17
CA PHE A 14 16.29 14.69 -4.26
C PHE A 14 16.02 13.18 -4.23
N VAL A 15 15.54 12.63 -3.11
CA VAL A 15 15.26 11.19 -2.94
C VAL A 15 13.84 10.80 -3.35
N ILE A 16 13.02 11.75 -3.80
CA ILE A 16 11.66 11.49 -4.31
C ILE A 16 11.63 11.69 -5.83
N PRO A 17 12.17 10.77 -6.66
CA PRO A 17 11.87 10.78 -8.07
C PRO A 17 10.49 10.13 -8.28
N ALA A 18 9.53 10.98 -8.67
CA ALA A 18 8.41 10.66 -9.56
C ALA A 18 7.84 9.24 -9.47
N ILE A 19 6.94 9.01 -8.52
CA ILE A 19 5.87 8.02 -8.68
C ILE A 19 4.97 8.57 -9.79
N GLY A 20 5.35 8.25 -11.03
CA GLY A 20 4.55 8.54 -12.21
C GLY A 20 3.15 7.97 -12.01
N THR A 21 2.16 8.83 -12.17
CA THR A 21 0.75 8.49 -12.12
C THR A 21 0.41 7.54 -13.29
N MET A 22 0.65 6.24 -13.13
CA MET A 22 0.08 5.22 -14.02
C MET A 22 -1.37 5.03 -13.62
N SER A 23 -2.22 5.78 -14.33
CA SER A 23 -3.67 5.59 -14.36
C SER A 23 -4.00 4.17 -14.85
N CYS A 24 -4.14 3.23 -13.91
CA CYS A 24 -4.84 1.98 -14.14
C CYS A 24 -6.34 2.31 -14.13
N SER A 25 -6.88 2.62 -15.32
CA SER A 25 -8.29 2.83 -15.53
C SER A 25 -9.10 1.63 -14.99
N ASN A 26 -9.81 1.92 -13.90
CA ASN A 26 -10.80 1.11 -13.19
C ASN A 26 -11.58 0.18 -14.14
N ARG A 27 -11.27 -1.12 -14.12
CA ARG A 27 -12.02 -2.14 -14.88
C ARG A 27 -13.15 -2.79 -14.07
N PHE A 28 -13.24 -2.49 -12.78
CA PHE A 28 -14.40 -2.83 -11.99
C PHE A 28 -15.33 -1.62 -11.99
N ARG A 29 -16.42 -1.68 -12.76
CA ARG A 29 -17.64 -0.98 -12.35
C ARG A 29 -18.08 -1.65 -11.05
N ARG A 30 -17.50 -1.22 -9.92
CA ARG A 30 -18.16 -1.44 -8.64
C ARG A 30 -19.49 -0.72 -8.80
N ARG A 31 -20.60 -1.47 -8.78
CA ARG A 31 -21.82 -0.91 -8.26
C ARG A 31 -21.44 -0.48 -6.86
N ASN A 32 -21.40 0.83 -6.63
CA ASN A 32 -21.29 1.31 -5.27
C ASN A 32 -22.66 0.96 -4.67
N ASP A 33 -22.69 -0.01 -3.77
CA ASP A 33 -23.88 -0.20 -2.93
C ASP A 33 -24.12 1.05 -2.03
N ASP A 34 -23.21 2.03 -2.09
CA ASP A 34 -23.32 3.37 -1.48
C ASP A 34 -24.32 4.29 -2.20
N ASP A 35 -24.79 3.96 -3.42
CA ASP A 35 -25.75 4.81 -4.16
C ASP A 35 -27.08 4.99 -3.39
N ASP A 36 -27.44 4.04 -2.52
CA ASP A 36 -28.64 4.11 -1.65
C ASP A 36 -28.47 5.05 -0.43
N ASP A 37 -27.24 5.49 -0.12
CA ASP A 37 -26.96 6.42 1.00
C ASP A 37 -27.02 7.89 0.58
N GLU A 38 -26.80 8.19 -0.70
CA GLU A 38 -26.77 9.55 -1.26
C GLU A 38 -28.09 10.30 -1.01
N ASP A 39 -29.23 9.62 -1.17
CA ASP A 39 -30.55 10.23 -0.97
C ASP A 39 -30.84 10.55 0.51
N TYR A 40 -30.31 9.74 1.44
CA TYR A 40 -30.46 9.97 2.89
C TYR A 40 -29.53 11.08 3.39
N LEU A 41 -28.37 11.27 2.74
CA LEU A 41 -27.35 12.25 3.12
C LEU A 41 -27.57 13.64 2.52
N ARG A 42 -28.50 13.80 1.57
CA ARG A 42 -28.77 15.06 0.84
C ARG A 42 -29.07 16.27 1.74
N GLY A 43 -29.53 16.06 2.97
CA GLY A 43 -29.82 17.12 3.95
C GLY A 43 -28.66 17.51 4.88
N ALA A 44 -27.53 16.81 4.83
CA ALA A 44 -26.39 17.05 5.73
C ALA A 44 -25.59 18.29 5.30
N LYS A 45 -25.29 19.19 6.25
CA LYS A 45 -24.48 20.39 6.00
C LYS A 45 -23.09 20.30 6.62
N THR A 46 -22.99 19.61 7.75
CA THR A 46 -21.77 19.46 8.54
C THR A 46 -21.30 18.00 8.54
N ALA A 47 -20.00 17.74 8.73
CA ALA A 47 -19.48 16.37 8.91
C ALA A 47 -20.18 15.63 10.07
N SER A 48 -20.51 16.36 11.15
CA SER A 48 -21.29 15.85 12.28
C SER A 48 -22.71 15.43 11.87
N ASP A 49 -23.34 16.16 10.94
CA ASP A 49 -24.68 15.83 10.44
C ASP A 49 -24.67 14.54 9.62
N VAL A 50 -23.63 14.33 8.80
CA VAL A 50 -23.43 13.08 8.04
C VAL A 50 -23.32 11.88 8.98
N GLN A 51 -22.51 12.01 10.04
CA GLN A 51 -22.35 10.95 11.05
C GLN A 51 -23.66 10.69 11.79
N ARG A 52 -24.37 11.76 12.21
CA ARG A 52 -25.67 11.67 12.88
C ARG A 52 -26.68 10.91 12.03
N LEU A 53 -26.83 11.27 10.76
CA LEU A 53 -27.75 10.62 9.83
C LEU A 53 -27.40 9.13 9.62
N ARG A 54 -26.11 8.80 9.44
CA ARG A 54 -25.68 7.39 9.35
C ARG A 54 -26.01 6.59 10.62
N LEU A 55 -25.86 7.21 11.80
CA LEU A 55 -26.25 6.59 13.08
C LEU A 55 -27.76 6.42 13.19
N GLU A 56 -28.56 7.43 12.81
CA GLU A 56 -30.02 7.34 12.78
C GLU A 56 -30.49 6.16 11.90
N LYS A 57 -29.92 6.03 10.69
CA LYS A 57 -30.18 4.89 9.78
C LYS A 57 -29.81 3.53 10.37
N LEU A 58 -28.70 3.44 11.12
CA LEU A 58 -28.30 2.20 11.79
C LEU A 58 -29.21 1.84 12.98
N LEU A 59 -29.72 2.85 13.69
CA LEU A 59 -30.60 2.67 14.85
C LEU A 59 -32.06 2.35 14.47
N GLU A 60 -32.48 2.64 13.23
CA GLU A 60 -33.82 2.26 12.73
C GLU A 60 -34.10 0.75 12.86
N ASN A 61 -33.08 -0.10 12.74
CA ASN A 61 -33.23 -1.56 12.84
C ASN A 61 -32.08 -2.18 13.66
N ILE A 62 -32.17 -2.08 14.98
CA ILE A 62 -31.15 -2.57 15.93
C ILE A 62 -30.94 -4.10 15.83
N ASP A 63 -31.98 -4.86 15.47
CA ASP A 63 -31.91 -6.32 15.36
C ASP A 63 -31.10 -6.79 14.14
N LYS A 64 -30.86 -5.92 13.14
CA LYS A 64 -30.10 -6.28 11.94
C LYS A 64 -28.59 -6.18 12.24
N PRO A 65 -27.81 -7.27 12.12
CA PRO A 65 -26.38 -7.21 12.36
C PRO A 65 -25.70 -6.29 11.34
N VAL A 66 -24.81 -5.43 11.84
CA VAL A 66 -24.02 -4.51 11.01
C VAL A 66 -23.04 -5.32 10.16
N LYS A 67 -23.15 -5.20 8.83
CA LYS A 67 -22.19 -5.81 7.88
C LYS A 67 -20.93 -4.96 7.81
N ILE A 68 -19.94 -5.27 8.63
CA ILE A 68 -18.60 -4.69 8.51
C ILE A 68 -17.93 -5.39 7.32
N PRO A 69 -17.57 -4.68 6.24
CA PRO A 69 -16.91 -5.32 5.11
C PRO A 69 -15.55 -5.84 5.56
N GLU A 70 -15.31 -7.13 5.35
CA GLU A 70 -13.98 -7.70 5.50
C GLU A 70 -13.03 -7.09 4.47
N VAL A 71 -11.72 -7.17 4.77
CA VAL A 71 -10.67 -6.68 3.88
C VAL A 71 -10.87 -7.32 2.51
N GLN A 72 -11.13 -6.49 1.51
CA GLN A 72 -11.40 -6.95 0.16
C GLN A 72 -10.16 -7.67 -0.39
N PRO A 73 -10.33 -8.85 -1.00
CA PRO A 73 -9.20 -9.54 -1.60
C PRO A 73 -8.59 -8.63 -2.67
N GLU A 74 -7.26 -8.58 -2.71
CA GLU A 74 -6.57 -7.86 -3.76
C GLU A 74 -6.93 -8.45 -5.12
N TRP A 75 -7.18 -7.57 -6.10
CA TRP A 75 -7.45 -8.01 -7.46
C TRP A 75 -6.24 -8.79 -7.99
N LYS A 76 -6.50 -10.00 -8.49
CA LYS A 76 -5.50 -10.87 -9.11
C LYS A 76 -5.98 -11.29 -10.50
N PRO A 77 -5.09 -11.44 -11.48
CA PRO A 77 -5.44 -12.00 -12.77
C PRO A 77 -5.99 -13.42 -12.59
N GLU A 78 -7.02 -13.77 -13.36
CA GLU A 78 -7.57 -15.13 -13.37
C GLU A 78 -6.49 -16.13 -13.83
N PRO A 79 -6.37 -17.30 -13.19
CA PRO A 79 -5.46 -18.33 -13.66
C PRO A 79 -5.87 -18.78 -15.07
N PRO A 80 -4.89 -19.15 -15.93
CA PRO A 80 -5.22 -19.68 -17.24
C PRO A 80 -6.01 -21.00 -17.11
N PRO A 81 -6.97 -21.27 -18.02
CA PRO A 81 -7.71 -22.53 -18.02
C PRO A 81 -6.76 -23.71 -18.26
N GLU A 82 -6.97 -24.82 -17.54
CA GLU A 82 -6.10 -26.02 -17.66
C GLU A 82 -6.16 -26.65 -19.06
N PHE A 83 -7.35 -26.70 -19.65
CA PHE A 83 -7.57 -27.30 -20.97
C PHE A 83 -8.42 -26.38 -21.84
N VAL A 84 -7.88 -26.03 -23.01
CA VAL A 84 -8.63 -25.38 -24.08
C VAL A 84 -9.21 -26.48 -24.97
N ARG A 85 -10.53 -26.64 -24.96
CA ARG A 85 -11.22 -27.77 -25.66
C ARG A 85 -11.37 -27.55 -27.16
N ASN A 86 -11.29 -26.31 -27.62
CA ASN A 86 -11.66 -25.88 -28.97
C ASN A 86 -10.45 -25.43 -29.80
N VAL A 87 -9.30 -26.10 -29.64
CA VAL A 87 -8.10 -25.84 -30.45
C VAL A 87 -8.31 -26.42 -31.85
N VAL A 88 -8.33 -25.54 -32.86
CA VAL A 88 -8.32 -25.95 -34.28
C VAL A 88 -6.95 -26.52 -34.64
N GLY A 89 -6.89 -27.44 -35.62
CA GLY A 89 -5.63 -28.09 -36.01
C GLY A 89 -4.55 -27.09 -36.42
N SER A 90 -3.28 -27.45 -36.27
CA SER A 90 -2.14 -26.54 -36.49
C SER A 90 -2.04 -25.99 -37.91
N SER A 91 -2.58 -26.70 -38.90
CA SER A 91 -2.63 -26.28 -40.31
C SER A 91 -3.96 -25.62 -40.71
N ALA A 92 -4.86 -25.37 -39.76
CA ALA A 92 -6.12 -24.66 -40.03
C ALA A 92 -5.83 -23.19 -40.40
N GLY A 93 -6.57 -22.65 -41.38
CA GLY A 93 -6.47 -21.24 -41.75
C GLY A 93 -7.01 -20.31 -40.66
N ALA A 94 -6.78 -19.00 -40.83
CA ALA A 94 -7.32 -17.98 -39.92
C ALA A 94 -8.87 -17.98 -39.96
N GLY A 95 -9.50 -18.41 -38.87
CA GLY A 95 -10.95 -18.40 -38.71
C GLY A 95 -11.51 -17.02 -38.37
N SER A 96 -12.81 -16.81 -38.59
CA SER A 96 -13.49 -15.53 -38.29
C SER A 96 -13.49 -15.17 -36.80
N GLY A 97 -13.40 -16.16 -35.90
CA GLY A 97 -13.31 -15.96 -34.46
C GLY A 97 -11.89 -15.78 -33.91
N GLU A 98 -10.86 -16.11 -34.70
CA GLU A 98 -9.47 -16.17 -34.22
C GLU A 98 -8.96 -14.81 -33.75
N TYR A 99 -9.37 -13.75 -34.44
CA TYR A 99 -9.06 -12.38 -34.04
C TYR A 99 -9.60 -12.02 -32.65
N HIS A 100 -10.82 -12.44 -32.33
CA HIS A 100 -11.43 -12.16 -31.02
C HIS A 100 -10.76 -12.95 -29.90
N ILE A 101 -10.31 -14.17 -30.20
CA ILE A 101 -9.53 -14.98 -29.27
C ILE A 101 -8.21 -14.26 -28.95
N TYR A 102 -7.44 -13.85 -29.97
CA TYR A 102 -6.22 -13.08 -29.78
C TYR A 102 -6.44 -11.79 -28.98
N ARG A 103 -7.48 -11.01 -29.31
CA ARG A 103 -7.83 -9.77 -28.59
C ARG A 103 -8.03 -10.02 -27.08
N ASN A 104 -8.76 -11.08 -26.74
CA ASN A 104 -9.04 -11.44 -25.34
C ASN A 104 -7.78 -11.94 -24.63
N ILE A 105 -6.99 -12.80 -25.26
CA ILE A 105 -5.73 -13.32 -24.71
C ILE A 105 -4.75 -12.18 -24.47
N ARG A 106 -4.56 -11.28 -25.45
CA ARG A 106 -3.68 -10.11 -25.31
C ARG A 106 -4.09 -9.22 -24.14
N LYS A 107 -5.40 -8.99 -23.97
CA LYS A 107 -5.93 -8.22 -22.84
C LYS A 107 -5.60 -8.89 -21.51
N LYS A 108 -5.88 -10.20 -21.36
CA LYS A 108 -5.56 -10.98 -20.15
C LYS A 108 -4.06 -10.97 -19.85
N GLU A 109 -3.23 -11.08 -20.88
CA GLU A 109 -1.78 -11.08 -20.72
C GLU A 109 -1.25 -9.70 -20.31
N SER A 110 -1.79 -8.63 -20.90
CA SER A 110 -1.42 -7.26 -20.51
C SER A 110 -1.82 -6.98 -19.06
N GLU A 111 -3.00 -7.44 -18.64
CA GLU A 111 -3.48 -7.41 -17.26
C GLU A 111 -2.56 -8.20 -16.31
N ARG A 112 -2.10 -9.38 -16.72
CA ARG A 112 -1.15 -10.20 -15.97
C ARG A 112 0.21 -9.50 -15.80
N LEU A 113 0.74 -8.92 -16.88
CA LEU A 113 2.01 -8.18 -16.83
C LEU A 113 1.91 -6.95 -15.92
N GLN A 114 0.81 -6.19 -16.00
CA GLN A 114 0.54 -5.06 -15.10
C GLN A 114 0.47 -5.50 -13.63
N TYR A 115 -0.17 -6.63 -13.34
CA TYR A 115 -0.21 -7.18 -11.99
C TYR A 115 1.18 -7.52 -11.47
N ILE A 116 2.03 -8.16 -12.27
CA ILE A 116 3.40 -8.53 -11.89
C ILE A 116 4.25 -7.29 -11.61
N GLU A 117 4.15 -6.27 -12.45
CA GLU A 117 4.83 -4.99 -12.26
C GLU A 117 4.40 -4.31 -10.95
N GLN A 118 3.09 -4.29 -10.66
CA GLN A 118 2.55 -3.75 -9.40
C GLN A 118 3.02 -4.54 -8.18
N GLN A 119 3.07 -5.87 -8.24
CA GLN A 119 3.60 -6.68 -7.15
C GLN A 119 5.09 -6.42 -6.93
N ALA A 120 5.88 -6.30 -8.00
CA ALA A 120 7.31 -5.98 -7.90
C ALA A 120 7.53 -4.61 -7.24
N LEU A 121 6.72 -3.61 -7.59
CA LEU A 121 6.75 -2.29 -6.95
C LEU A 121 6.40 -2.36 -5.45
N LYS A 122 5.34 -3.11 -5.08
CA LYS A 122 4.95 -3.31 -3.68
C LYS A 122 6.05 -3.96 -2.85
N VAL A 123 6.70 -5.01 -3.38
CA VAL A 123 7.84 -5.66 -2.74
C VAL A 123 8.99 -4.67 -2.56
N GLY A 124 9.28 -3.85 -3.57
CA GLY A 124 10.30 -2.80 -3.47
C GLY A 124 10.03 -1.77 -2.38
N VAL A 125 8.77 -1.35 -2.19
CA VAL A 125 8.37 -0.45 -1.10
C VAL A 125 8.57 -1.10 0.26
N ILE A 126 8.12 -2.35 0.43
CA ILE A 126 8.26 -3.11 1.68
C ILE A 126 9.74 -3.31 2.04
N ASP A 127 10.59 -3.61 1.06
CA ASP A 127 12.04 -3.76 1.28
C ASP A 127 12.71 -2.42 1.60
N GLY A 128 12.19 -1.31 1.08
CA GLY A 128 12.56 0.05 1.46
C GLY A 128 12.23 0.36 2.92
N GLU A 129 10.99 0.07 3.36
CA GLU A 129 10.54 0.24 4.75
C GLU A 129 11.40 -0.60 5.71
N ARG A 130 11.63 -1.87 5.38
CA ARG A 130 12.52 -2.74 6.16
C ARG A 130 13.95 -2.21 6.23
N SER A 131 14.43 -1.54 5.18
CA SER A 131 15.76 -0.93 5.17
C SER A 131 15.83 0.29 6.09
N MET A 132 14.76 1.09 6.13
CA MET A 132 14.61 2.22 7.06
C MET A 132 14.56 1.74 8.52
N ASP A 133 13.77 0.71 8.82
CA ASP A 133 13.69 0.13 10.17
C ASP A 133 15.04 -0.39 10.65
N ARG A 134 15.79 -1.07 9.77
CA ARG A 134 17.16 -1.51 10.06
C ARG A 134 18.09 -0.33 10.35
N PHE A 135 17.93 0.78 9.64
CA PHE A 135 18.71 1.99 9.88
C PHE A 135 18.40 2.60 11.25
N PHE A 136 17.13 2.73 11.62
CA PHE A 136 16.73 3.25 12.94
C PHE A 136 17.24 2.37 14.09
N VAL A 137 17.11 1.04 13.97
CA VAL A 137 17.63 0.10 14.99
C VAL A 137 19.17 0.19 15.09
N ALA A 138 19.88 0.32 13.97
CA ALA A 138 21.33 0.50 13.97
C ALA A 138 21.75 1.82 14.65
N GLU A 139 21.00 2.90 14.44
CA GLU A 139 21.23 4.18 15.09
C GLU A 139 20.98 4.09 16.61
N GLU A 140 19.87 3.49 17.03
CA GLU A 140 19.54 3.29 18.45
C GLU A 140 20.57 2.41 19.18
N THR A 141 21.04 1.33 18.55
CA THR A 141 22.07 0.45 19.11
C THR A 141 23.39 1.19 19.28
N PHE A 142 23.79 2.00 18.30
CA PHE A 142 25.00 2.83 18.37
C PHE A 142 24.89 3.93 19.44
N GLU A 143 23.73 4.59 19.57
CA GLU A 143 23.46 5.49 20.69
C GLU A 143 23.51 4.78 22.04
N GLY A 144 22.97 3.56 22.11
CA GLY A 144 23.01 2.71 23.30
C GLY A 144 24.44 2.37 23.74
N ILE A 145 25.31 2.01 22.80
CA ILE A 145 26.74 1.77 23.05
C ILE A 145 27.41 3.05 23.57
N ARG A 146 27.18 4.20 22.90
CA ARG A 146 27.71 5.51 23.34
C ARG A 146 27.25 5.88 24.75
N ARG A 147 25.99 5.60 25.12
CA ARG A 147 25.47 5.84 26.48
C ARG A 147 26.18 4.97 27.52
N LYS A 148 26.41 3.68 27.22
CA LYS A 148 27.16 2.74 28.08
C LYS A 148 28.62 3.17 28.25
N ASP A 149 29.28 3.63 27.18
CA ASP A 149 30.65 4.12 27.26
C ASP A 149 30.77 5.38 28.13
N ARG A 150 29.80 6.30 28.03
CA ARG A 150 29.75 7.50 28.88
C ARG A 150 29.54 7.15 30.35
N SER A 151 28.64 6.22 30.66
CA SER A 151 28.40 5.79 32.05
C SER A 151 29.60 5.03 32.62
N ALA A 152 30.26 4.16 31.85
CA ALA A 152 31.51 3.48 32.24
C ALA A 152 32.65 4.47 32.51
N LYS A 153 32.82 5.49 31.67
CA LYS A 153 33.79 6.60 31.88
C LYS A 153 33.47 7.43 33.13
N ALA A 154 32.18 7.66 33.42
CA ALA A 154 31.77 8.36 34.64
C ALA A 154 32.03 7.54 35.91
N ILE A 155 31.78 6.23 35.87
CA ILE A 155 32.05 5.30 36.99
C ILE A 155 33.54 5.19 37.27
N SER A 156 34.38 5.01 36.25
CA SER A 156 35.85 4.98 36.40
C SER A 156 36.40 6.30 36.96
N ARG A 157 35.91 7.45 36.47
CA ARG A 157 36.25 8.77 37.07
C ARG A 157 35.89 8.86 38.55
N ARG A 158 34.71 8.38 38.97
CA ARG A 158 34.30 8.36 40.38
C ARG A 158 35.17 7.45 41.24
N LYS A 159 35.65 6.32 40.72
CA LYS A 159 36.58 5.42 41.42
C LYS A 159 37.95 6.10 41.61
N ASN A 160 38.51 6.66 40.54
CA ASN A 160 39.81 7.36 40.60
C ASN A 160 39.79 8.55 41.56
N VAL A 161 38.67 9.29 41.65
CA VAL A 161 38.54 10.40 42.61
C VAL A 161 38.44 9.91 44.06
N LYS A 162 37.81 8.76 44.31
CA LYS A 162 37.73 8.15 45.64
C LYS A 162 39.06 7.55 46.10
N GLU A 163 39.83 6.99 45.18
CA GLU A 163 41.17 6.43 45.46
C GLU A 163 42.23 7.52 45.68
N ALA A 164 41.98 8.75 45.22
CA ALA A 164 42.86 9.90 45.41
C ALA A 164 42.58 10.70 46.70
N CYS A 165 41.55 10.34 47.47
CA CYS A 165 41.16 10.96 48.75
C CYS A 165 41.47 10.02 49.91
#